data_AF-A0A9W6MZ06-F1
#
_entry.id   AF-A0A9W6MZ06-F1
#
_cell.length_a   1.000
_cell.length_b   1.000
_cell.length_c   1.000
_cell.angle_alpha   90.00
_cell.angle_beta   90.00
_cell.angle_gamma   90.00
#
_symmetry.space_group_name_H-M   'P 1'
#
loop_
_entity.id
_entity.type
_entity.pdbx_description
1 polymer ?
#
loop_
_entity_poly.entity_id
_entity_poly.type
_entity_poly.pdbx_seq_one_letter_code
_entity_poly.pdbx_strand_id
1 'polypeptide(L)'
;MILSFKNKLAEAVWNGTVGKGFPADLVRPAQRKLAMVNAAVSLEALRVPPANRLEALKGDRAGQHSIRVNDQFRICFIWRDGHAVDVEIVDYH
;
A
#
# COMPACT_ATOMS: atom_id res chain seq x y z
N MET A 1 -6.37 7.64 -6.97
CA MET A 1 -7.24 6.44 -7.06
C MET A 1 -6.40 5.20 -7.23
N ILE A 2 -6.82 4.07 -6.66
CA ILE A 2 -6.25 2.74 -6.93
C ILE A 2 -6.98 2.17 -8.16
N LEU A 3 -6.21 1.73 -9.17
CA LEU A 3 -6.79 1.16 -10.40
C LEU A 3 -6.64 -0.34 -10.50
N SER A 4 -5.62 -0.94 -9.87
CA SER A 4 -5.39 -2.38 -9.88
C SER A 4 -4.70 -2.85 -8.62
N PHE A 5 -4.95 -4.11 -8.26
CA PHE A 5 -4.24 -4.83 -7.22
C PHE A 5 -3.39 -5.92 -7.86
N LYS A 6 -2.15 -6.05 -7.39
CA LYS A 6 -1.22 -7.08 -7.85
C LYS A 6 -1.35 -8.38 -7.06
N ASN A 7 -1.78 -8.32 -5.80
CA ASN A 7 -1.97 -9.51 -4.98
C ASN A 7 -3.35 -9.57 -4.32
N LYS A 8 -3.80 -10.81 -4.06
CA LYS A 8 -5.11 -11.10 -3.46
C LYS A 8 -5.24 -10.53 -2.05
N LEU A 9 -4.13 -10.39 -1.32
CA LEU A 9 -4.14 -9.84 0.03
C LEU A 9 -4.55 -8.36 0.03
N ALA A 10 -3.95 -7.53 -0.82
CA ALA A 10 -4.30 -6.12 -0.91
C ALA A 10 -5.76 -5.92 -1.31
N GLU A 11 -6.24 -6.70 -2.29
CA GLU A 11 -7.63 -6.68 -2.72
C GLU A 11 -8.60 -7.14 -1.61
N ALA A 12 -8.27 -8.22 -0.88
CA ALA A 12 -9.09 -8.68 0.23
C ALA A 12 -9.13 -7.68 1.39
N VAL A 13 -8.00 -7.03 1.70
CA VAL A 13 -7.95 -5.94 2.70
C VAL A 13 -8.81 -4.78 2.24
N TRP A 14 -8.71 -4.35 0.98
CA TRP A 14 -9.54 -3.30 0.41
C TRP A 14 -11.04 -3.59 0.55
N ASN A 15 -11.46 -4.81 0.20
CA ASN A 15 -12.86 -5.23 0.24
C ASN A 15 -13.36 -5.61 1.64
N GLY A 16 -12.48 -5.66 2.66
CA GLY A 16 -12.84 -6.10 4.00
C GLY A 16 -13.13 -7.60 4.12
N THR A 17 -12.64 -8.40 3.18
CA THR A 17 -12.87 -9.85 3.10
C THR A 17 -11.64 -10.68 3.49
N VAL A 18 -10.76 -10.10 4.32
CA VAL A 18 -9.50 -10.72 4.73
C VAL A 18 -9.74 -12.06 5.43
N GLY A 19 -9.18 -13.12 4.86
CA GLY A 19 -9.21 -14.46 5.42
C GLY A 19 -8.11 -14.71 6.46
N LYS A 20 -7.89 -15.99 6.79
CA LYS A 20 -6.77 -16.41 7.65
C LYS A 20 -5.43 -16.12 6.98
N GLY A 21 -4.41 -15.77 7.77
CA GLY A 21 -3.03 -15.59 7.30
C GLY A 21 -2.49 -14.15 7.32
N PHE A 22 -3.36 -13.15 7.54
CA PHE A 22 -2.93 -11.78 7.81
C PHE A 22 -3.31 -11.39 9.25
N PRO A 23 -2.43 -10.69 10.01
CA PRO A 23 -2.73 -10.32 11.39
C PRO A 23 -3.99 -9.45 11.48
N ALA A 24 -4.94 -9.87 12.32
CA ALA A 24 -6.27 -9.24 12.41
C ALA A 24 -6.20 -7.78 12.88
N ASP A 25 -5.24 -7.47 13.76
CA ASP A 25 -4.94 -6.13 14.25
C ASP A 25 -4.41 -5.20 13.16
N LEU A 26 -3.80 -5.75 12.10
CA LEU A 26 -3.26 -4.98 10.97
C LEU A 26 -4.27 -4.73 9.85
N VAL A 27 -5.44 -5.40 9.86
CA VAL A 27 -6.47 -5.21 8.82
C VAL A 27 -6.92 -3.75 8.74
N ARG A 28 -7.33 -3.16 9.87
CA ARG A 28 -7.80 -1.76 9.91
C ARG A 28 -6.68 -0.76 9.56
N PRO A 29 -5.46 -0.86 10.11
CA PRO A 29 -4.33 -0.05 9.66
C PRO A 29 -4.06 -0.14 8.16
N ALA A 30 -4.02 -1.36 7.60
CA ALA A 30 -3.77 -1.56 6.18
C ALA A 30 -4.89 -0.95 5.31
N GLN A 31 -6.15 -1.14 5.69
CA GLN A 31 -7.30 -0.51 5.03
C GLN A 31 -7.18 1.01 5.01
N ARG A 32 -6.84 1.63 6.15
CA ARG A 32 -6.66 3.09 6.21
C ARG A 32 -5.55 3.57 5.28
N LYS A 33 -4.44 2.84 5.21
CA LYS A 33 -3.33 3.17 4.30
C LYS A 33 -3.73 3.01 2.84
N LEU A 34 -4.46 1.95 2.47
CA LEU A 34 -5.01 1.80 1.12
C LEU A 34 -5.99 2.93 0.77
N ALA A 35 -6.86 3.32 1.70
CA ALA A 35 -7.77 4.45 1.50
C ALA A 35 -7.02 5.76 1.26
N MET A 36 -5.90 5.97 1.95
CA MET A 36 -5.03 7.13 1.72
C MET A 36 -4.36 7.09 0.34
N VAL A 37 -3.83 5.94 -0.08
CA VAL A 37 -3.28 5.76 -1.44
C VAL A 37 -4.35 6.02 -2.50
N ASN A 38 -5.57 5.55 -2.25
CA ASN A 38 -6.69 5.78 -3.15
C ASN A 38 -7.08 7.27 -3.25
N ALA A 39 -7.08 7.98 -2.12
CA ALA A 39 -7.47 9.39 -2.03
C ALA A 39 -6.33 10.38 -2.39
N ALA A 40 -5.09 9.90 -2.51
CA ALA A 40 -3.95 10.76 -2.81
C ALA A 40 -4.11 11.47 -4.16
N VAL A 41 -3.93 12.79 -4.14
CA VAL A 41 -3.94 13.66 -5.33
C VAL A 41 -2.56 13.80 -5.97
N SER A 42 -1.51 13.50 -5.21
CA SER A 42 -0.12 13.42 -5.68
C SER A 42 0.65 12.40 -4.85
N LEU A 43 1.80 11.98 -5.36
CA LEU A 43 2.68 11.05 -4.65
C LEU A 43 3.19 11.68 -3.34
N GLU A 44 3.51 12.97 -3.36
CA GLU A 44 4.04 13.72 -2.23
C GLU A 44 3.04 13.84 -1.09
N ALA A 45 1.73 13.85 -1.38
CA ALA A 45 0.69 13.86 -0.35
C ALA A 45 0.80 12.66 0.60
N LEU A 46 1.32 11.53 0.10
CA LEU A 46 1.55 10.32 0.89
C LEU A 46 2.76 10.43 1.85
N ARG A 47 3.49 11.54 1.85
CA ARG A 47 4.46 11.84 2.93
C ARG A 47 3.78 12.20 4.25
N VAL A 48 2.51 12.58 4.22
CA VAL A 48 1.70 12.91 5.40
C VAL A 48 0.68 11.79 5.67
N PRO A 49 0.62 11.24 6.90
CA PRO A 49 1.47 11.54 8.04
C PRO A 49 2.88 10.94 7.88
N PRO A 50 3.88 11.45 8.63
CA PRO A 50 5.27 10.98 8.56
C PRO A 50 5.44 9.46 8.75
N ALA A 51 4.53 8.84 9.49
CA ALA A 51 4.49 7.40 9.72
C ALA A 51 4.28 6.57 8.42
N ASN A 52 3.80 7.18 7.32
CA ASN A 52 3.77 6.51 6.02
C ASN A 52 5.16 6.11 5.56
N ARG A 53 6.19 6.92 5.89
CA ARG A 53 7.57 6.74 5.43
C ARG A 53 7.63 6.38 3.95
N LEU A 54 7.03 7.24 3.13
CA LEU A 54 7.00 7.06 1.67
C LEU A 54 8.42 6.87 1.13
N GLU A 55 8.61 5.79 0.40
CA GLU A 55 9.91 5.37 -0.14
C GLU A 55 9.79 5.01 -1.62
N ALA A 56 10.71 5.49 -2.44
CA ALA A 56 10.89 5.00 -3.81
C ALA A 56 11.80 3.76 -3.76
N LEU A 57 11.30 2.63 -4.26
CA LEU A 57 12.00 1.35 -4.23
C LEU A 57 13.08 1.29 -5.32
N LYS A 58 14.09 0.44 -5.10
CA LYS A 58 15.28 0.30 -5.94
C LYS A 58 15.48 -1.15 -6.39
N GLY A 59 16.45 -1.39 -7.27
CA GLY A 59 16.75 -2.72 -7.81
C GLY A 59 15.60 -3.27 -8.64
N ASP A 60 15.22 -4.53 -8.41
CA ASP A 60 14.15 -5.23 -9.15
C ASP A 60 12.76 -4.60 -8.97
N ARG A 61 12.61 -3.71 -7.98
CA ARG A 61 11.38 -2.95 -7.71
C ARG A 61 11.49 -1.49 -8.13
N ALA A 62 12.48 -1.11 -8.93
CA ALA A 62 12.62 0.24 -9.45
C ALA A 62 11.33 0.70 -10.16
N GLY A 63 10.91 1.94 -9.89
CA GLY A 63 9.65 2.51 -10.38
C GLY A 63 8.44 2.26 -9.46
N GLN A 64 8.57 1.40 -8.45
CA GLN A 64 7.58 1.27 -7.39
C GLN A 64 7.86 2.20 -6.21
N HIS A 65 6.81 2.46 -5.46
CA HIS A 65 6.82 3.20 -4.20
C HIS A 65 6.27 2.31 -3.10
N SER A 66 6.60 2.62 -1.85
CA SER A 66 5.99 1.96 -0.70
C SER A 66 5.62 2.93 0.42
N ILE A 67 4.59 2.55 1.18
CA ILE A 67 4.28 3.14 2.48
C ILE A 67 4.16 2.03 3.54
N ARG A 68 4.49 2.35 4.79
CA ARG A 68 4.43 1.40 5.91
C ARG A 68 3.01 1.20 6.42
N VAL A 69 2.67 -0.06 6.68
CA VAL A 69 1.53 -0.43 7.53
C VAL A 69 2.01 -0.51 8.99
N ASN A 70 3.08 -1.27 9.23
CA ASN A 70 3.84 -1.34 10.48
C ASN A 70 5.33 -1.60 10.15
N ASP A 71 6.10 -2.12 11.11
CA ASP A 71 7.50 -2.44 10.87
C ASP A 71 7.68 -3.60 9.88
N GLN A 72 6.76 -4.57 9.88
CA GLN A 72 6.81 -5.78 9.06
C GLN A 72 6.22 -5.61 7.65
N PHE A 73 5.05 -4.99 7.53
CA PHE A 73 4.28 -4.94 6.30
C PHE A 73 4.39 -3.59 5.59
N ARG A 74 4.47 -3.64 4.26
CA ARG A 74 4.46 -2.49 3.36
C ARG A 74 3.29 -2.61 2.37
N ILE A 75 2.72 -1.47 1.98
CA ILE A 75 1.94 -1.37 0.74
C ILE A 75 2.89 -0.87 -0.33
N CYS A 76 3.06 -1.66 -1.40
CA CYS A 76 3.85 -1.29 -2.57
C CYS A 76 2.91 -1.01 -3.75
N PHE A 77 3.26 -0.05 -4.59
CA PHE A 77 2.46 0.35 -5.75
C PHE A 77 3.31 1.12 -6.77
N ILE A 78 2.85 1.16 -8.01
CA ILE A 78 3.40 2.05 -9.04
C ILE A 78 2.53 3.32 -9.07
N TRP A 79 3.17 4.48 -9.13
CA TRP A 79 2.46 5.76 -9.30
C TRP A 79 2.53 6.18 -10.77
N ARG A 80 1.38 6.28 -11.44
CA ARG A 80 1.27 6.64 -12.85
C ARG A 80 0.07 7.54 -13.06
N ASP A 81 0.27 8.70 -13.69
CA ASP A 81 -0.78 9.65 -14.06
C ASP A 81 -1.73 10.03 -12.90
N GLY A 82 -1.18 10.23 -11.69
CA GLY A 82 -1.98 10.58 -10.50
C GLY A 82 -2.75 9.40 -9.87
N HIS A 83 -2.39 8.18 -10.26
CA HIS A 83 -3.06 6.96 -9.82
C HIS A 83 -2.07 5.92 -9.31
N ALA A 84 -2.54 5.08 -8.38
CA ALA A 84 -1.81 3.92 -7.90
C ALA A 84 -2.25 2.69 -8.69
N VAL A 85 -1.28 1.97 -9.25
CA VAL A 85 -1.49 0.70 -9.96
C VAL A 85 -0.64 -0.39 -9.33
N ASP A 86 -1.03 -1.65 -9.57
CA ASP A 86 -0.36 -2.86 -9.11
C ASP A 86 -0.11 -2.85 -7.60
N VAL A 87 -1.14 -2.43 -6.85
CA VAL A 87 -1.06 -2.29 -5.40
C VAL A 87 -0.97 -3.67 -4.75
N GLU A 88 0.01 -3.86 -3.88
CA GLU A 88 0.24 -5.09 -3.13
C GLU A 88 0.57 -4.81 -1.66
N ILE A 89 0.18 -5.72 -0.77
CA ILE A 89 0.68 -5.76 0.61
C ILE A 89 1.73 -6.87 0.68
N VAL A 90 2.94 -6.54 1.13
CA VAL A 90 4.05 -7.47 1.25
C VAL A 90 4.59 -7.53 2.67
N ASP A 91 5.01 -8.71 3.08
CA ASP A 91 5.89 -8.88 4.23
C ASP A 91 7.30 -8.48 3.80
N TYR A 92 7.93 -7.59 4.56
CA TYR A 92 9.23 -6.98 4.24
C TYR A 92 10.36 -7.52 5.14
N HIS A 93 10.16 -8.66 5.81
CA HIS A 93 11.19 -9.39 6.57
C HIS A 93 11.66 -10.65 5.86
#